data_AF-A0A7J4NV07-F1
#
_entry.id   AF-A0A7J4NV07-F1
#
_cell.length_a   1.000
_cell.length_b   1.000
_cell.length_c   1.000
_cell.angle_alpha   90.00
_cell.angle_beta   90.00
_cell.angle_gamma   90.00
#
_symmetry.space_group_name_H-M   'P 1'
#
loop_
_entity.id
_entity.type
_entity.pdbx_description
1 polymer ?
#
loop_
_entity_poly.entity_id
_entity_poly.type
_entity_poly.pdbx_seq_one_letter_code
_entity_poly.pdbx_strand_id
1 'polypeptide(L)'
;HGNTYDAEGNLVEQVSIDIQRTMAVAKALRDHNLDVRIAQHGITGTPRDLIHNHFPHGDIVKGNVATFYQNLVWDLFKVYEPELYSDIWNWTLETYREQAKGKADNEVFGKFSKFAIKQFFDRIYGVGEDTKQAITALTYAETLVFLKAFNAGGTAQIVRDSM
;
A
#
# COMPACT_ATOMS: atom_id res chain seq x y z
N HIS A 1 8.38 3.46 -4.05
CA HIS A 1 6.94 3.35 -3.75
C HIS A 1 6.79 2.49 -2.51
N GLY A 2 5.92 2.90 -1.59
CA GLY A 2 5.73 2.19 -0.33
C GLY A 2 6.30 2.99 0.83
N ASN A 3 6.64 2.28 1.90
CA ASN A 3 7.08 2.83 3.17
C ASN A 3 8.28 3.78 3.06
N THR A 4 8.23 4.86 3.85
CA THR A 4 9.34 5.79 4.10
C THR A 4 9.85 5.57 5.52
N TYR A 5 11.16 5.71 5.71
CA TYR A 5 11.82 5.44 6.99
C TYR A 5 12.69 6.63 7.42
N ASP A 6 12.75 6.88 8.72
CA ASP A 6 13.73 7.80 9.30
C ASP A 6 15.12 7.16 9.41
N ALA A 7 16.08 7.89 9.99
CA ALA A 7 17.45 7.41 10.17
C ALA A 7 17.56 6.19 11.10
N GLU A 8 16.56 5.97 11.96
CA GLU A 8 16.51 4.87 12.93
C GLU A 8 15.76 3.64 12.36
N GLY A 9 15.12 3.79 11.20
CA GLY A 9 14.36 2.74 10.54
C GLY A 9 12.89 2.66 10.97
N ASN A 10 12.35 3.72 11.59
CA ASN A 10 10.93 3.79 11.91
C ASN A 10 10.13 4.24 10.70
N LEU A 11 8.89 3.76 10.57
CA LEU A 11 7.97 4.20 9.52
C LEU A 11 7.57 5.66 9.74
N VAL A 12 7.69 6.46 8.68
CA VAL A 12 7.30 7.86 8.67
C VAL A 12 6.08 8.04 7.79
N GLU A 13 5.03 8.63 8.36
CA GLU A 13 3.88 9.11 7.56
C GLU A 13 4.35 10.23 6.64
N GLN A 14 4.02 10.13 5.36
CA GLN A 14 4.50 11.07 4.36
C GLN A 14 3.39 11.44 3.39
N VAL A 15 3.24 12.75 3.17
CA VAL A 15 2.66 13.26 1.92
C VAL A 15 3.72 13.10 0.84
N SER A 16 3.72 11.93 0.19
CA SER A 16 4.68 11.62 -0.88
C SER A 16 4.28 12.23 -2.23
N ILE A 17 3.09 12.83 -2.30
CA ILE A 17 2.45 13.30 -3.53
C ILE A 17 2.44 14.83 -3.53
N ASP A 18 3.05 15.41 -4.55
CA ASP A 18 2.93 16.84 -4.83
C ASP A 18 1.55 17.13 -5.45
N ILE A 19 0.59 17.45 -4.59
CA ILE A 19 -0.80 17.70 -4.97
C ILE A 19 -0.90 18.87 -5.95
N GLN A 20 -0.13 19.93 -5.74
CA GLN A 20 -0.14 21.11 -6.61
C GLN A 20 0.34 20.75 -8.02
N ARG A 21 1.42 19.97 -8.11
CA ARG A 21 1.91 19.45 -9.38
C ARG A 21 0.88 18.54 -10.06
N THR A 22 0.24 17.65 -9.30
CA THR A 22 -0.79 16.76 -9.85
C THR A 22 -1.97 17.54 -10.43
N MET A 23 -2.44 18.59 -9.73
CA MET A 23 -3.50 19.47 -10.24
C MET A 23 -3.07 20.23 -11.49
N ALA A 24 -1.83 20.72 -11.55
CA ALA A 24 -1.29 21.40 -12.73
C ALA A 24 -1.24 20.46 -13.95
N VAL A 25 -0.82 19.20 -13.75
CA VAL A 25 -0.84 18.17 -14.80
C VAL A 25 -2.28 17.88 -15.25
N ALA A 26 -3.19 17.66 -14.32
CA ALA A 26 -4.60 17.38 -14.63
C ALA A 26 -5.24 18.52 -15.43
N LYS A 27 -4.95 19.78 -15.06
CA LYS A 27 -5.39 20.96 -15.80
C LYS A 27 -4.83 20.96 -17.22
N ALA A 28 -3.53 20.73 -17.40
CA ALA A 28 -2.91 20.69 -18.72
C ALA A 28 -3.54 19.62 -19.62
N LEU A 29 -3.83 18.42 -19.09
CA LEU A 29 -4.50 17.35 -19.83
C LEU A 29 -5.88 17.79 -20.34
N ARG A 30 -6.67 18.47 -19.49
CA ARG A 30 -7.97 19.03 -19.87
C ARG A 30 -7.86 20.15 -20.89
N ASP A 31 -6.97 21.12 -20.66
CA ASP A 31 -6.79 22.29 -21.55
C ASP A 31 -6.39 21.87 -22.97
N HIS A 32 -5.70 20.73 -23.10
CA HIS A 32 -5.31 20.13 -24.39
C HIS A 32 -6.33 19.14 -24.96
N ASN A 33 -7.55 19.04 -24.40
CA ASN A 33 -8.61 18.11 -24.82
C ASN A 33 -8.13 16.64 -24.93
N LEU A 34 -7.23 16.22 -24.05
CA LEU A 34 -6.75 14.84 -24.03
C LEU A 34 -7.67 13.98 -23.17
N ASP A 35 -8.20 12.90 -23.74
CA ASP A 35 -9.00 11.93 -22.99
C ASP A 35 -8.13 10.89 -22.28
N VAL A 36 -7.33 11.36 -21.34
CA VAL A 36 -6.51 10.54 -20.44
C VAL A 36 -6.80 10.91 -18.98
N ARG A 37 -6.44 10.03 -18.05
CA ARG A 37 -6.65 10.22 -16.61
C ARG A 37 -5.40 9.87 -15.83
N ILE A 38 -5.27 10.38 -14.60
CA ILE A 38 -4.07 10.20 -13.78
C ILE A 38 -4.20 8.92 -12.94
N ALA A 39 -3.17 8.08 -13.02
CA ALA A 39 -2.94 6.96 -12.14
C ALA A 39 -1.82 7.30 -11.15
N GLN A 40 -2.14 7.40 -9.86
CA GLN A 40 -1.18 7.76 -8.83
C GLN A 40 -0.58 6.50 -8.19
N HIS A 41 0.74 6.39 -8.27
CA HIS A 41 1.51 5.34 -7.62
C HIS A 41 2.07 5.83 -6.27
N GLY A 42 2.32 4.90 -5.33
CA GLY A 42 3.03 5.20 -4.09
C GLY A 42 2.25 5.99 -3.04
N ILE A 43 0.94 5.78 -2.94
CA ILE A 43 0.09 6.45 -1.93
C ILE A 43 0.29 5.85 -0.53
N THR A 44 0.79 4.61 -0.42
CA THR A 44 1.07 4.00 0.89
C THR A 44 1.98 4.91 1.72
N GLY A 45 1.59 5.15 2.98
CA GLY A 45 2.24 6.08 3.89
C GLY A 45 1.62 7.47 3.95
N THR A 46 0.73 7.83 3.00
CA THR A 46 -0.08 9.05 3.10
C THR A 46 -1.23 8.84 4.09
N PRO A 47 -1.38 9.69 5.12
CA PRO A 47 -2.51 9.63 6.05
C PRO A 47 -3.87 9.69 5.35
N ARG A 48 -4.85 8.91 5.85
CA ARG A 48 -6.17 8.73 5.19
C ARG A 48 -6.98 10.03 5.17
N ASP A 49 -6.87 10.85 6.20
CA ASP A 49 -7.49 12.17 6.28
C ASP A 49 -6.92 13.12 5.22
N LEU A 50 -5.61 13.07 4.97
CA LEU A 50 -4.99 13.89 3.91
C LEU A 50 -5.41 13.43 2.52
N ILE A 51 -5.54 12.12 2.30
CA ILE A 51 -6.16 11.58 1.08
C ILE A 51 -7.57 12.14 0.93
N HIS A 52 -8.39 12.07 1.98
CA HIS A 52 -9.76 12.56 1.96
C HIS A 52 -9.87 14.05 1.66
N ASN A 53 -9.08 14.87 2.35
CA ASN A 53 -9.24 16.31 2.36
C ASN A 53 -8.49 17.02 1.23
N HIS A 54 -7.43 16.41 0.67
CA HIS A 54 -6.52 17.13 -0.22
C HIS A 54 -6.26 16.47 -1.57
N PHE A 55 -6.60 15.19 -1.78
CA PHE A 55 -6.42 14.62 -3.11
C PHE A 55 -7.35 15.30 -4.12
N PRO A 56 -6.88 15.52 -5.37
CA PRO A 56 -7.72 16.06 -6.44
C PRO A 56 -8.65 14.97 -6.96
N HIS A 57 -9.74 14.74 -6.20
CA HIS A 57 -10.77 13.75 -6.52
C HIS A 57 -11.35 14.02 -7.92
N GLY A 58 -11.40 12.98 -8.75
CA GLY A 58 -11.83 13.08 -10.15
C GLY A 58 -10.69 13.28 -11.16
N ASP A 59 -9.55 13.81 -10.74
CA ASP A 59 -8.35 13.94 -11.58
C ASP A 59 -7.44 12.72 -11.46
N ILE A 60 -7.24 12.24 -10.22
CA ILE A 60 -6.67 10.93 -9.95
C ILE A 60 -7.81 9.91 -9.92
N VAL A 61 -7.83 9.00 -10.89
CA VAL A 61 -8.90 7.98 -11.02
C VAL A 61 -8.46 6.59 -10.59
N LYS A 62 -7.17 6.42 -10.26
CA LYS A 62 -6.59 5.15 -9.81
C LYS A 62 -5.47 5.42 -8.80
N GLY A 63 -5.59 4.85 -7.61
CA GLY A 63 -4.59 4.96 -6.55
C GLY A 63 -4.00 3.62 -6.14
N ASN A 64 -2.67 3.47 -6.17
CA ASN A 64 -2.00 2.25 -5.71
C ASN A 64 -1.60 2.33 -4.23
N VAL A 65 -2.14 1.42 -3.41
CA VAL A 65 -1.86 1.29 -1.97
C VAL A 65 -1.38 -0.11 -1.54
N ALA A 66 -0.90 -0.94 -2.48
CA ALA A 66 -0.60 -2.36 -2.23
C ALA A 66 0.34 -2.62 -1.04
N THR A 67 1.35 -1.78 -0.81
CA THR A 67 2.28 -1.93 0.32
C THR A 67 1.57 -1.84 1.67
N PHE A 68 0.46 -1.10 1.76
CA PHE A 68 -0.36 -1.03 2.98
C PHE A 68 -0.91 -2.41 3.35
N TYR A 69 -1.57 -3.09 2.41
CA TYR A 69 -2.16 -4.40 2.65
C TYR A 69 -1.09 -5.47 2.94
N GLN A 70 0.08 -5.35 2.33
CA GLN A 70 1.21 -6.22 2.65
C GLN A 70 1.66 -6.03 4.11
N ASN A 71 1.85 -4.79 4.55
CA ASN A 71 2.25 -4.49 5.94
C ASN A 71 1.22 -5.03 6.94
N LEU A 72 -0.08 -4.86 6.63
CA LEU A 72 -1.18 -5.38 7.45
C LEU A 72 -1.08 -6.90 7.64
N VAL A 73 -0.84 -7.65 6.57
CA VAL A 73 -0.67 -9.11 6.66
C VAL A 73 0.59 -9.47 7.47
N TRP A 74 1.69 -8.75 7.27
CA TRP A 74 2.91 -8.95 8.07
C TRP A 74 2.70 -8.69 9.56
N ASP A 75 1.94 -7.66 9.91
CA ASP A 75 1.61 -7.36 11.31
C ASP A 75 0.70 -8.42 11.92
N LEU A 76 -0.26 -8.96 11.16
CA LEU A 76 -1.07 -10.09 11.62
C LEU A 76 -0.23 -11.35 11.83
N PHE A 77 0.73 -11.63 10.93
CA PHE A 77 1.60 -12.81 11.08
C PHE A 77 2.47 -12.74 12.33
N LYS A 78 2.87 -11.56 12.81
CA LYS A 78 3.58 -11.44 14.10
C LYS A 78 2.81 -12.06 15.27
N VAL A 79 1.48 -12.09 15.19
CA VAL A 79 0.60 -12.56 16.26
C VAL A 79 0.06 -13.95 15.97
N TYR A 80 -0.49 -14.15 14.77
CA TYR A 80 -1.19 -15.37 14.41
C TYR A 80 -0.28 -16.47 13.86
N GLU A 81 0.84 -16.10 13.23
CA GLU A 81 1.76 -17.03 12.56
C GLU A 81 3.23 -16.67 12.88
N PRO A 82 3.62 -16.56 14.17
CA PRO A 82 4.87 -15.93 14.59
C PRO A 82 6.12 -16.64 14.05
N GLU A 83 6.07 -17.97 13.92
CA GLU A 83 7.14 -18.76 13.32
C GLU A 83 7.33 -18.42 11.83
N LEU A 84 6.23 -18.39 11.07
CA LEU A 84 6.26 -18.00 9.66
C LEU A 84 6.75 -16.55 9.49
N TYR A 85 6.31 -15.63 10.35
CA TYR A 85 6.80 -14.26 10.32
C TYR A 85 8.32 -14.20 10.55
N SER A 86 8.82 -14.90 11.56
CA SER A 86 10.25 -14.97 11.87
C SER A 86 11.07 -15.50 10.69
N ASP A 87 10.59 -16.56 10.03
CA ASP A 87 11.26 -17.14 8.86
C ASP A 87 11.29 -16.16 7.68
N ILE A 88 10.16 -15.49 7.41
CA ILE A 88 10.06 -14.46 6.37
C ILE A 88 11.00 -13.29 6.67
N TRP A 89 11.07 -12.87 7.94
CA TRP A 89 11.96 -11.81 8.41
C TRP A 89 13.43 -12.16 8.21
N ASN A 90 13.86 -13.30 8.76
CA ASN A 90 15.25 -13.74 8.70
C ASN A 90 15.68 -13.97 7.25
N TRP A 91 14.88 -14.68 6.45
CA TRP A 91 15.18 -14.88 5.03
C TRP A 91 15.32 -13.56 4.28
N THR A 92 14.45 -12.57 4.57
CA THR A 92 14.52 -11.26 3.92
C THR A 92 15.81 -10.53 4.28
N LEU A 93 16.20 -10.54 5.56
CA LEU A 93 17.44 -9.91 5.99
C LEU A 93 18.64 -10.62 5.38
N GLU A 94 18.77 -11.94 5.55
CA GLU A 94 19.89 -12.74 5.05
C GLU A 94 20.07 -12.59 3.53
N THR A 95 18.97 -12.61 2.78
CA THR A 95 19.01 -12.53 1.30
C THR A 95 19.39 -11.15 0.79
N TYR A 96 18.97 -10.08 1.48
CA TYR A 96 19.06 -8.70 0.96
C TYR A 96 19.99 -7.77 1.77
N ARG A 97 20.65 -8.27 2.82
CA ARG A 97 21.51 -7.46 3.71
C ARG A 97 22.59 -6.70 2.95
N GLU A 98 23.28 -7.39 2.04
CA GLU A 98 24.35 -6.82 1.21
C GLU A 98 23.82 -5.76 0.24
N GLN A 99 22.69 -6.03 -0.41
CA GLN A 99 22.05 -5.06 -1.30
C GLN A 99 21.55 -3.82 -0.54
N ALA A 100 21.17 -3.98 0.72
CA ALA A 100 20.65 -2.94 1.60
C ALA A 100 21.69 -2.47 2.63
N LYS A 101 22.98 -2.44 2.26
CA LYS A 101 24.07 -2.04 3.15
C LYS A 101 23.82 -0.65 3.74
N GLY A 102 23.98 -0.53 5.06
CA GLY A 102 23.77 0.72 5.79
C GLY A 102 22.32 1.09 6.09
N LYS A 103 21.35 0.19 5.82
CA LYS A 103 19.94 0.39 6.20
C LYS A 103 19.58 -0.30 7.51
N ALA A 104 18.62 0.24 8.25
CA ALA A 104 18.08 -0.46 9.42
C ALA A 104 17.30 -1.71 8.98
N ASP A 105 17.23 -2.74 9.83
CA ASP A 105 16.59 -4.01 9.48
C ASP A 105 15.11 -3.85 9.09
N ASN A 106 14.36 -2.97 9.77
CA ASN A 106 13.00 -2.60 9.40
C ASN A 106 12.91 -2.04 7.96
N GLU A 107 13.87 -1.19 7.57
CA GLU A 107 13.93 -0.65 6.20
C GLU A 107 14.26 -1.74 5.18
N VAL A 108 15.17 -2.66 5.51
CA VAL A 108 15.46 -3.83 4.67
C VAL A 108 14.20 -4.67 4.50
N PHE A 109 13.58 -5.07 5.61
CA PHE A 109 12.40 -5.90 5.60
C PHE A 109 11.26 -5.27 4.79
N GLY A 110 10.92 -4.01 5.05
CA GLY A 110 9.80 -3.39 4.35
C GLY A 110 10.07 -3.11 2.86
N LYS A 111 11.33 -3.05 2.42
CA LYS A 111 11.68 -2.93 0.98
C LYS A 111 11.66 -4.27 0.26
N PHE A 112 12.09 -5.34 0.92
CA PHE A 112 12.42 -6.61 0.26
C PHE A 112 11.49 -7.77 0.62
N SER A 113 10.69 -7.68 1.69
CA SER A 113 9.78 -8.77 2.13
C SER A 113 8.75 -9.19 1.09
N LYS A 114 8.42 -8.33 0.11
CA LYS A 114 7.57 -8.70 -1.03
C LYS A 114 8.11 -9.89 -1.84
N PHE A 115 9.43 -10.09 -1.86
CA PHE A 115 10.03 -11.23 -2.55
C PHE A 115 9.88 -12.53 -1.76
N ALA A 116 9.70 -12.42 -0.43
CA ALA A 116 9.41 -13.56 0.43
C ALA A 116 8.06 -14.19 0.10
N ILE A 117 7.11 -13.44 -0.48
CA ILE A 117 5.80 -13.98 -0.89
C ILE A 117 5.96 -15.17 -1.84
N LYS A 118 6.91 -15.08 -2.79
CA LYS A 118 7.20 -16.20 -3.70
C LYS A 118 7.89 -17.35 -2.98
N GLN A 119 8.85 -17.05 -2.11
CA GLN A 119 9.63 -18.04 -1.38
C GLN A 119 8.77 -18.87 -0.40
N PHE A 120 7.81 -18.21 0.25
CA PHE A 120 6.96 -18.79 1.29
C PHE A 120 5.53 -19.01 0.81
N PHE A 121 5.29 -19.06 -0.50
CA PHE A 121 3.94 -19.08 -1.10
C PHE A 121 3.02 -20.11 -0.44
N ASP A 122 3.44 -21.38 -0.39
CA ASP A 122 2.61 -22.46 0.16
C ASP A 122 2.30 -22.26 1.64
N ARG A 123 3.26 -21.72 2.42
CA ARG A 123 3.07 -21.45 3.85
C ARG A 123 2.13 -20.28 4.09
N ILE A 124 2.27 -19.21 3.30
CA ILE A 124 1.41 -18.02 3.37
C ILE A 124 -0.03 -18.35 3.00
N TYR A 125 -0.25 -19.16 1.97
CA TYR A 125 -1.60 -19.57 1.55
C TYR A 125 -2.15 -20.74 2.38
N GLY A 126 -1.28 -21.45 3.08
CA GLY A 126 -1.59 -22.54 3.99
C GLY A 126 -1.86 -22.14 5.45
N VAL A 127 -1.85 -20.84 5.78
CA VAL A 127 -2.14 -20.34 7.14
C VAL A 127 -3.50 -20.80 7.65
N GLY A 128 -3.64 -20.83 8.98
CA GLY A 128 -4.85 -21.30 9.66
C GLY A 128 -6.10 -20.47 9.32
N GLU A 129 -7.28 -21.05 9.57
CA GLU A 129 -8.54 -20.38 9.28
C GLU A 129 -8.74 -19.10 10.11
N ASP A 130 -8.32 -19.11 11.38
CA ASP A 130 -8.37 -17.93 12.25
C ASP A 130 -7.51 -16.77 11.68
N THR A 131 -6.33 -17.09 11.14
CA THR A 131 -5.45 -16.13 10.45
C THR A 131 -6.14 -15.55 9.20
N LYS A 132 -6.78 -16.39 8.38
CA LYS A 132 -7.53 -15.95 7.19
C LYS A 132 -8.69 -15.04 7.54
N GLN A 133 -9.42 -15.37 8.60
CA GLN A 133 -10.52 -14.55 9.10
C GLN A 133 -10.02 -13.20 9.61
N ALA A 134 -8.92 -13.17 10.36
CA ALA A 134 -8.30 -11.93 10.84
C ALA A 134 -7.85 -11.04 9.67
N ILE A 135 -7.18 -11.62 8.65
CA ILE A 135 -6.79 -10.90 7.43
C ILE A 135 -8.04 -10.34 6.73
N THR A 136 -9.07 -11.17 6.53
CA THR A 136 -10.28 -10.77 5.82
C THR A 136 -11.01 -9.63 6.53
N ALA A 137 -11.22 -9.75 7.84
CA ALA A 137 -11.93 -8.73 8.62
C ALA A 137 -11.18 -7.39 8.62
N LEU A 138 -9.86 -7.42 8.86
CA LEU A 138 -9.07 -6.20 8.95
C LEU A 138 -8.88 -5.54 7.57
N THR A 139 -8.60 -6.33 6.53
CA THR A 139 -8.50 -5.81 5.15
C THR A 139 -9.82 -5.23 4.67
N TYR A 140 -10.96 -5.86 5.00
CA TYR A 140 -12.29 -5.32 4.67
C TYR A 140 -12.50 -3.95 5.34
N ALA A 141 -12.25 -3.84 6.65
CA ALA A 141 -12.41 -2.60 7.39
C ALA A 141 -11.52 -1.47 6.82
N GLU A 142 -10.23 -1.74 6.60
CA GLU A 142 -9.31 -0.76 6.01
C GLU A 142 -9.69 -0.39 4.56
N THR A 143 -10.20 -1.34 3.78
CA THR A 143 -10.71 -1.07 2.43
C THR A 143 -11.88 -0.08 2.47
N LEU A 144 -12.83 -0.23 3.40
CA LEU A 144 -13.93 0.72 3.55
C LEU A 144 -13.43 2.14 3.86
N VAL A 145 -12.42 2.26 4.73
CA VAL A 145 -11.80 3.54 5.04
C VAL A 145 -11.13 4.14 3.81
N PHE A 146 -10.39 3.35 3.03
CA PHE A 146 -9.81 3.82 1.77
C PHE A 146 -10.85 4.26 0.76
N LEU A 147 -11.94 3.50 0.58
CA LEU A 147 -13.02 3.87 -0.34
C LEU A 147 -13.63 5.22 0.05
N LYS A 148 -13.79 5.47 1.35
CA LYS A 148 -14.26 6.78 1.85
C LYS A 148 -13.21 7.88 1.63
N ALA A 149 -11.94 7.60 1.92
CA ALA A 149 -10.84 8.55 1.75
C ALA A 149 -10.67 8.95 0.27
N PHE A 150 -10.75 8.01 -0.66
CA PHE A 150 -10.67 8.27 -2.11
C PHE A 150 -11.96 8.81 -2.73
N ASN A 151 -12.98 9.08 -1.93
CA ASN A 151 -14.30 9.48 -2.40
C ASN A 151 -14.88 8.54 -3.49
N ALA A 152 -14.66 7.24 -3.33
CA ALA A 152 -15.02 6.21 -4.32
C ALA A 152 -16.48 5.71 -4.21
N GLY A 153 -17.27 6.29 -3.31
CA GLY A 153 -18.68 5.91 -3.11
C GLY A 153 -19.51 6.09 -4.39
N GLY A 154 -20.33 5.10 -4.72
CA GLY A 154 -21.21 5.14 -5.91
C GLY A 154 -20.52 4.85 -7.25
N THR A 155 -19.18 4.78 -7.31
CA THR A 155 -18.43 4.55 -8.56
C THR A 155 -18.75 3.21 -9.23
N ALA A 156 -19.10 2.19 -8.45
CA ALA A 156 -19.53 0.89 -9.01
C ALA A 156 -20.82 0.99 -9.83
N GLN A 157 -21.74 1.90 -9.47
CA GLN A 157 -22.98 2.10 -10.23
C GLN A 157 -22.70 2.76 -11.58
N ILE A 158 -21.76 3.72 -11.61
CA ILE A 158 -21.32 4.39 -12.85
C ILE A 158 -20.85 3.36 -13.88
N VAL A 159 -20.06 2.37 -13.45
CA VAL A 159 -19.60 1.29 -14.34
C VAL A 159 -20.77 0.46 -14.87
N ARG A 160 -21.73 0.09 -14.00
CA ARG A 160 -22.91 -0.68 -14.41
C ARG A 160 -23.80 0.06 -15.39
N ASP A 161 -23.97 1.36 -15.22
CA ASP A 161 -24.80 2.20 -16.10
C ASP A 161 -24.12 2.47 -17.45
N SER A 162 -22.80 2.29 -17.53
CA SER A 162 -22.00 2.45 -18.76
C SER A 162 -21.82 1.17 -19.58
N MET A 163 -22.30 0.03 -19.07
CA MET A 163 -22.32 -1.27 -19.75
C MET A 163 -23.65 -1.48 -20.48
#